data_AF-A0A293MDX2-F1
#
_entry.id   AF-A0A293MDX2-F1
#
_cell.length_a   1.000
_cell.length_b   1.000
_cell.length_c   1.000
_cell.angle_alpha   90.00
_cell.angle_beta   90.00
_cell.angle_gamma   90.00
#
_symmetry.space_group_name_H-M   'P 1'
#
loop_
_entity.id
_entity.type
_entity.pdbx_description
1 polymer ?
#
loop_
_entity_poly.entity_id
_entity_poly.type
_entity_poly.pdbx_seq_one_letter_code
_entity_poly.pdbx_strand_id
1 'polypeptide(L)'
;MYQVSIEEDDPCDVEDFNPDLYLDKLLKDCSLTELMDREHEMYKQIQALDSEMQTLVYENYNKFISATDTIRKMKKDLKKMEEEMDGLASNMASISQFSSQISGTLQGTRERMTRLSGTHTLLKKLQLLFQLPPRLKACMERQAYGQAVKYYTRAQAILHHYQHMPSFHGIHHDCNVIVAQLKDRLKEQLTSPGVRLTCSFATS
;
A
#
# COMPACT_ATOMS: atom_id res chain seq x y z
N MET A 1 -6.46 59.67 19.35
CA MET A 1 -7.30 60.59 20.14
C MET A 1 -8.58 59.83 20.44
N TYR A 2 -8.57 58.99 21.48
CA TYR A 2 -9.78 58.34 21.97
C TYR A 2 -10.15 59.08 23.25
N GLN A 3 -11.16 59.94 23.16
CA GLN A 3 -11.85 60.42 24.34
C GLN A 3 -12.56 59.21 24.95
N VAL A 4 -12.01 58.74 26.06
CA VAL A 4 -12.77 57.91 27.00
C VAL A 4 -13.82 58.86 27.56
N SER A 5 -15.05 58.75 27.05
CA SER A 5 -16.22 59.26 27.75
C SER A 5 -16.21 58.57 29.10
N ILE A 6 -15.92 59.33 30.16
CA ILE A 6 -16.12 58.89 31.53
C ILE A 6 -17.63 58.69 31.62
N GLU A 7 -18.10 57.44 31.56
CA GLU A 7 -19.43 57.10 32.04
C GLU A 7 -19.45 57.57 33.50
N GLU A 8 -20.24 58.62 33.78
CA GLU A 8 -20.61 58.91 35.16
C GLU A 8 -21.35 57.66 35.65
N ASP A 9 -20.74 56.93 36.59
CA ASP A 9 -21.36 55.81 37.31
C ASP A 9 -22.75 56.25 37.76
N ASP A 10 -23.81 55.56 37.29
CA ASP A 10 -25.15 55.84 37.75
C ASP A 10 -25.16 55.64 39.28
N PRO A 11 -25.52 56.65 40.08
CA PRO A 11 -25.58 56.50 41.53
C PRO A 11 -26.54 55.38 41.98
N CYS A 12 -27.38 54.84 41.09
CA CYS A 12 -28.25 53.69 41.31
C CYS A 12 -27.57 52.32 41.10
N ASP A 13 -26.41 52.25 40.43
CA ASP A 13 -25.71 51.01 40.08
C ASP A 13 -24.64 50.57 41.11
N VAL A 14 -24.62 51.20 42.29
CA VAL A 14 -23.70 50.85 43.39
C VAL A 14 -24.24 49.69 44.24
N GLU A 15 -23.36 48.78 44.67
CA GLU A 15 -23.76 47.58 45.45
C GLU A 15 -24.48 47.91 46.78
N ASP A 16 -24.21 49.07 47.37
CA ASP A 16 -24.82 49.57 48.62
C ASP A 16 -25.80 50.74 48.38
N PHE A 17 -26.61 50.68 47.32
CA PHE A 17 -27.56 51.74 47.01
C PHE A 17 -28.55 51.99 48.15
N ASN A 18 -28.61 53.23 48.66
CA ASN A 18 -29.55 53.65 49.68
C ASN A 18 -30.64 54.57 49.06
N PRO A 19 -31.88 54.06 48.86
CA PRO A 19 -32.94 54.79 48.19
C PRO A 19 -33.40 56.04 48.97
N ASP A 20 -33.39 55.98 50.30
CA ASP A 20 -33.84 57.11 51.14
C ASP A 20 -32.86 58.29 51.06
N LEU A 21 -31.55 58.01 51.10
CA LEU A 21 -30.51 59.03 50.96
C LEU A 21 -30.50 59.63 49.54
N TYR A 22 -30.72 58.79 48.53
CA TYR A 22 -30.81 59.24 47.14
C TYR A 22 -32.03 60.15 46.93
N LEU A 23 -33.19 59.75 47.44
CA LEU A 23 -34.43 60.53 47.34
C LEU A 23 -34.35 61.86 48.09
N ASP A 24 -33.78 61.87 49.30
CA ASP A 24 -33.61 63.10 50.09
C ASP A 24 -32.68 64.11 49.41
N LYS A 25 -31.62 63.65 48.75
CA LYS A 25 -30.77 64.51 47.89
C LYS A 25 -31.53 65.00 46.66
N LEU A 26 -32.25 64.11 45.98
CA LEU A 26 -33.01 64.43 44.77
C LEU A 26 -34.08 65.52 45.03
N LEU A 27 -34.77 65.44 46.16
CA LEU A 27 -35.79 66.42 46.57
C LEU A 27 -35.20 67.78 46.99
N LYS A 28 -33.95 67.81 47.46
CA LYS A 28 -33.25 69.05 47.84
C LYS A 28 -32.64 69.77 46.65
N ASP A 29 -32.15 69.02 45.66
CA ASP A 29 -31.29 69.55 44.61
C ASP A 29 -32.02 69.73 43.25
N CYS A 30 -33.20 69.11 43.05
CA CYS A 30 -33.95 69.18 41.78
C CYS A 30 -35.27 69.96 41.90
N SER A 31 -35.64 70.63 40.81
CA SER A 31 -36.97 71.26 40.64
C SER A 31 -38.04 70.22 40.30
N LEU A 32 -39.32 70.59 40.48
CA LEU A 32 -40.45 69.69 40.20
C LEU A 32 -40.44 69.18 38.74
N THR A 33 -40.08 70.02 37.77
CA THR A 33 -40.03 69.63 36.36
C THR A 33 -38.93 68.60 36.11
N GLU A 34 -37.74 68.81 36.69
CA GLU A 34 -36.63 67.84 36.61
C GLU A 34 -36.98 66.52 37.31
N LEU A 35 -37.76 66.58 38.40
CA LEU A 35 -38.25 65.38 39.09
C LEU A 35 -39.23 64.58 38.22
N MET A 36 -40.14 65.26 37.50
CA MET A 36 -41.07 64.63 36.57
C MET A 36 -40.36 64.03 35.35
N ASP A 37 -39.34 64.72 34.82
CA ASP A 37 -38.53 64.22 33.71
C ASP A 37 -37.73 62.97 34.14
N ARG A 38 -37.17 62.98 35.36
CA ARG A 38 -36.50 61.82 35.97
C ARG A 38 -37.45 60.65 36.19
N GLU A 39 -38.67 60.88 36.67
CA GLU A 39 -39.69 59.84 36.80
C GLU A 39 -39.99 59.20 35.44
N HIS A 40 -40.18 60.03 34.41
CA HIS A 40 -40.48 59.55 33.07
C HIS A 40 -39.31 58.74 32.47
N GLU A 41 -38.08 59.18 32.69
CA GLU A 41 -36.89 58.45 32.25
C GLU A 41 -36.75 57.11 32.99
N MET A 42 -36.95 57.09 34.31
CA MET A 42 -36.92 55.87 35.10
C MET A 42 -37.98 54.86 34.62
N TYR A 43 -39.17 55.34 34.23
CA TYR A 43 -40.20 54.48 33.65
C TYR A 43 -39.76 53.87 32.30
N LYS A 44 -39.08 54.64 31.45
CA LYS A 44 -38.51 54.10 30.19
C LYS A 44 -37.41 53.08 30.46
N GLN A 45 -36.53 53.35 31.42
CA GLN A 45 -35.47 52.42 31.82
C GLN A 45 -36.05 51.10 32.32
N ILE A 46 -37.11 51.13 33.15
CA ILE A 46 -37.82 49.93 33.60
C ILE A 46 -38.35 49.12 32.40
N GLN A 47 -38.96 49.78 31.42
CA GLN A 47 -39.46 49.10 30.22
C GLN A 47 -38.36 48.53 29.35
N ALA A 48 -37.25 49.26 29.19
CA ALA A 48 -36.08 48.79 28.45
C ALA A 48 -35.47 47.56 29.12
N LEU A 49 -35.28 47.60 30.44
CA LEU A 49 -34.72 46.49 31.22
C LEU A 49 -35.60 45.23 31.15
N ASP A 50 -36.93 45.39 31.19
CA ASP A 50 -37.86 44.26 31.01
C ASP A 50 -37.72 43.63 29.61
N SER A 51 -37.63 44.46 28.57
CA SER A 51 -37.44 43.98 27.20
C SER A 51 -36.08 43.30 27.01
N GLU A 52 -35.02 43.82 27.61
CA GLU A 52 -33.67 43.22 27.59
C GLU A 52 -33.65 41.88 28.33
N MET A 53 -34.27 41.81 29.51
CA MET A 53 -34.43 40.56 30.27
C MET A 53 -35.14 39.50 29.42
N GLN A 54 -36.25 39.85 28.77
CA GLN A 54 -36.96 38.91 27.90
C GLN A 54 -36.07 38.45 26.75
N THR A 55 -35.36 39.37 26.09
CA THR A 55 -34.44 39.05 24.99
C THR A 55 -33.34 38.09 25.43
N LEU A 56 -32.72 38.34 26.59
CA LEU A 56 -31.67 37.49 27.14
C LEU A 56 -32.17 36.07 27.43
N VAL A 57 -33.37 35.95 28.00
CA VAL A 57 -34.02 34.65 28.24
C VAL A 57 -34.22 33.90 26.92
N TYR A 58 -34.78 34.56 25.90
CA TYR A 58 -34.98 33.94 24.58
C TYR A 58 -33.67 33.50 23.94
N GLU A 59 -32.65 34.35 23.95
CA GLU A 59 -31.34 34.01 23.42
C GLU A 59 -30.72 32.83 24.16
N ASN A 60 -30.81 32.80 25.48
CA ASN A 60 -30.23 31.73 26.30
C ASN A 60 -30.92 30.40 26.02
N TYR A 61 -32.26 30.38 25.99
CA TYR A 61 -33.01 29.16 25.64
C TYR A 61 -32.72 28.69 24.21
N ASN A 62 -32.64 29.61 23.24
CA ASN A 62 -32.27 29.24 21.86
C ASN A 62 -30.85 28.65 21.78
N LYS A 63 -29.89 29.20 22.53
CA LYS A 63 -28.53 28.65 22.63
C LYS A 63 -28.55 27.26 23.27
N PHE A 64 -29.33 27.04 24.33
CA PHE A 64 -29.46 25.74 25.00
C PHE A 64 -30.10 24.67 24.10
N ILE A 65 -31.17 25.03 23.39
CA ILE A 65 -31.83 24.15 22.42
C ILE A 65 -30.84 23.77 21.31
N SER A 66 -30.15 24.76 20.73
CA SER A 66 -29.16 24.55 19.68
C SER A 66 -27.99 23.65 20.14
N ALA A 67 -27.49 23.85 21.35
CA ALA A 67 -26.47 23.01 21.95
C ALA A 67 -26.97 21.56 22.13
N THR A 68 -28.20 21.40 22.62
CA THR A 68 -28.83 20.09 22.81
C THR A 68 -29.00 19.35 21.48
N ASP A 69 -29.46 20.05 20.43
CA ASP A 69 -29.62 19.47 19.10
C ASP A 69 -28.27 19.11 18.45
N THR A 70 -27.24 19.93 18.69
CA THR A 70 -25.86 19.62 18.27
C THR A 70 -25.38 18.33 18.93
N ILE A 71 -25.59 18.16 20.24
CA ILE A 71 -25.23 16.93 20.97
C ILE A 71 -25.99 15.72 20.41
N ARG A 72 -27.30 15.86 20.12
CA ARG A 72 -28.09 14.78 19.50
C ARG A 72 -27.55 14.39 18.13
N LYS A 73 -27.20 15.37 17.30
CA LYS A 73 -26.61 15.15 15.99
C LYS A 73 -25.25 14.44 16.11
N MET A 74 -24.37 14.94 16.98
CA MET A 74 -23.07 14.32 17.26
C MET A 74 -23.22 12.85 17.68
N LYS A 75 -24.19 12.55 18.55
CA LYS A 75 -24.47 11.16 18.98
C LYS A 75 -24.88 10.27 17.80
N LYS A 76 -25.75 10.78 16.92
CA LYS A 76 -26.20 10.04 15.73
C LYS A 76 -25.04 9.80 14.76
N ASP A 77 -24.22 10.82 14.52
CA ASP A 77 -23.08 10.75 13.62
C ASP A 77 -22.01 9.77 14.13
N LEU A 78 -21.72 9.78 15.45
CA LEU A 78 -20.84 8.81 16.09
C LEU A 78 -21.32 7.37 15.91
N LYS A 79 -22.63 7.13 16.09
CA LYS A 79 -23.20 5.79 15.89
C LYS A 79 -23.06 5.32 14.44
N LYS A 80 -23.30 6.20 13.47
CA LYS A 80 -23.12 5.89 12.05
C LYS A 80 -21.65 5.56 11.73
N MET A 81 -20.72 6.30 12.31
CA MET A 81 -19.28 6.06 12.15
C MET A 81 -18.86 4.71 12.74
N GLU A 82 -19.40 4.33 13.90
CA GLU A 82 -19.17 3.02 14.51
C GLU A 82 -19.67 1.88 13.59
N GLU A 83 -20.89 2.00 13.06
CA GLU A 83 -21.45 1.02 12.10
C GLU A 83 -20.60 0.92 10.81
N GLU A 84 -20.10 2.03 10.28
CA GLU A 84 -19.21 2.04 9.12
C GLU A 84 -17.84 1.40 9.42
N MET A 85 -17.30 1.63 10.62
CA MET A 85 -16.03 1.05 11.07
C MET A 85 -16.12 -0.47 11.27
N ASP A 86 -17.23 -0.95 11.83
CA ASP A 86 -17.52 -2.38 11.95
C ASP A 86 -17.67 -3.04 10.57
N GLY A 87 -18.36 -2.36 9.64
CA GLY A 87 -18.48 -2.80 8.25
C GLY A 87 -17.12 -2.91 7.55
N LEU A 88 -16.24 -1.92 7.76
CA LEU A 88 -14.88 -1.95 7.23
C LEU A 88 -14.05 -3.10 7.81
N ALA A 89 -14.11 -3.32 9.12
CA ALA A 89 -13.39 -4.41 9.78
C ALA A 89 -13.83 -5.78 9.24
N SER A 90 -15.14 -5.98 9.05
CA SER A 90 -15.71 -7.20 8.45
C SER A 90 -15.23 -7.40 7.00
N ASN A 91 -15.22 -6.34 6.21
CA ASN A 91 -14.71 -6.38 4.83
C ASN A 91 -13.23 -6.71 4.77
N MET A 92 -12.40 -6.10 5.65
CA MET A 92 -10.97 -6.40 5.73
C MET A 92 -10.72 -7.85 6.14
N ALA A 93 -11.48 -8.38 7.10
CA ALA A 93 -11.41 -9.78 7.49
C ALA A 93 -11.74 -10.71 6.31
N SER A 94 -12.80 -10.40 5.56
CA SER A 94 -13.20 -11.13 4.36
C SER A 94 -12.11 -11.09 3.29
N ILE A 95 -11.55 -9.91 2.98
CA ILE A 95 -10.45 -9.75 2.01
C ILE A 95 -9.22 -10.56 2.44
N SER A 96 -8.85 -10.49 3.72
CA SER A 96 -7.72 -11.25 4.26
C SER A 96 -7.94 -12.76 4.11
N GLN A 97 -9.16 -13.23 4.39
CA GLN A 97 -9.53 -14.63 4.21
C GLN A 97 -9.44 -15.06 2.73
N PHE A 98 -10.02 -14.28 1.81
CA PHE A 98 -9.95 -14.57 0.37
C PHE A 98 -8.51 -14.56 -0.15
N SER A 99 -7.69 -13.58 0.28
CA SER A 99 -6.28 -13.50 -0.06
C SER A 99 -5.50 -14.73 0.41
N SER A 100 -5.76 -15.20 1.64
CA SER A 100 -5.16 -16.41 2.19
C SER A 100 -5.57 -17.65 1.40
N GLN A 101 -6.84 -17.78 0.99
CA GLN A 101 -7.32 -18.89 0.17
C GLN A 101 -6.67 -18.90 -1.22
N ILE A 102 -6.59 -17.74 -1.88
CA ILE A 102 -5.92 -17.58 -3.18
C ILE A 102 -4.45 -17.97 -3.06
N SER A 103 -3.75 -17.48 -2.03
CA SER A 103 -2.35 -17.80 -1.80
C SER A 103 -2.13 -19.31 -1.60
N GLY A 104 -2.98 -19.97 -0.82
CA GLY A 104 -2.92 -21.42 -0.62
C GLY A 104 -3.15 -22.23 -1.90
N THR A 105 -4.14 -21.86 -2.71
CA THR A 105 -4.42 -22.56 -3.99
C THR A 105 -3.31 -22.35 -5.04
N LEU A 106 -2.78 -21.13 -5.14
CA LEU A 106 -1.66 -20.83 -6.03
C LEU A 106 -0.38 -21.54 -5.59
N GLN A 107 -0.11 -21.64 -4.29
CA GLN A 107 1.05 -22.36 -3.77
C GLN A 107 1.02 -23.83 -4.19
N GLY A 108 -0.10 -24.52 -3.99
CA GLY A 108 -0.25 -25.92 -4.41
C GLY A 108 -0.06 -26.11 -5.93
N THR A 109 -0.56 -25.16 -6.73
CA THR A 109 -0.38 -25.19 -8.19
C THR A 109 1.08 -24.94 -8.59
N ARG A 110 1.76 -23.99 -7.95
CA ARG A 110 3.16 -23.66 -8.19
C ARG A 110 4.07 -24.84 -7.84
N GLU A 111 3.82 -25.52 -6.73
CA GLU A 111 4.58 -26.72 -6.35
C GLU A 111 4.45 -27.84 -7.38
N ARG A 112 3.23 -28.10 -7.87
CA ARG A 112 3.00 -29.09 -8.95
C ARG A 112 3.72 -28.69 -10.23
N MET A 113 3.66 -27.41 -10.61
CA MET A 113 4.35 -26.89 -11.79
C MET A 113 5.88 -27.00 -11.65
N THR A 114 6.44 -26.67 -10.49
CA THR A 114 7.88 -26.81 -10.23
C THR A 114 8.33 -28.27 -10.30
N ARG A 115 7.55 -29.21 -9.73
CA ARG A 115 7.82 -30.64 -9.84
C ARG A 115 7.81 -31.10 -11.29
N LEU A 116 6.78 -30.76 -12.05
CA LEU A 116 6.64 -31.15 -13.46
C LEU A 116 7.73 -30.53 -14.35
N SER A 117 8.08 -29.27 -14.12
CA SER A 117 9.18 -28.61 -14.83
C SER A 117 10.53 -29.26 -14.50
N GLY A 118 10.74 -29.65 -13.24
CA GLY A 118 11.91 -30.39 -12.79
C GLY A 118 12.03 -31.75 -13.48
N THR A 119 10.95 -32.54 -13.51
CA THR A 119 10.94 -33.85 -14.20
C THR A 119 11.14 -33.70 -15.70
N HIS A 120 10.50 -32.71 -16.34
CA HIS A 120 10.69 -32.43 -17.75
C HIS A 120 12.13 -32.00 -18.08
N THR A 121 12.76 -31.19 -17.22
CA THR A 121 14.17 -30.79 -17.37
C THR A 121 15.10 -32.01 -17.24
N LEU A 122 14.84 -32.89 -16.27
CA LEU A 122 15.60 -34.13 -16.11
C LEU A 122 15.43 -35.03 -17.34
N LEU A 123 14.19 -35.23 -17.80
CA LEU A 123 13.89 -36.04 -18.98
C LEU A 123 14.62 -35.52 -20.22
N LYS A 124 14.64 -34.21 -20.44
CA LYS A 124 15.40 -33.58 -21.54
C LYS A 124 16.91 -33.86 -21.44
N LYS A 125 17.49 -33.79 -20.23
CA LYS A 125 18.91 -34.11 -20.01
C LYS A 125 19.20 -35.58 -20.30
N LEU A 126 18.33 -36.49 -19.87
CA LEU A 126 18.46 -37.92 -20.15
C LEU A 126 18.30 -38.23 -21.64
N GLN A 127 17.32 -37.62 -22.30
CA GLN A 127 17.11 -37.76 -23.75
C GLN A 127 18.35 -37.33 -24.54
N LEU A 128 19.01 -36.23 -24.12
CA LEU A 128 20.25 -35.79 -24.74
C LEU A 128 21.37 -36.83 -24.59
N LEU A 129 21.51 -37.45 -23.41
CA LEU A 129 22.51 -38.50 -23.17
C LEU A 129 22.30 -39.71 -24.09
N PHE A 130 21.06 -40.20 -24.23
CA PHE A 130 20.76 -41.34 -25.10
C PHE A 130 20.92 -41.02 -26.59
N GLN A 131 20.62 -39.79 -27.01
CA GLN A 131 20.74 -39.38 -28.40
C GLN A 131 22.18 -39.02 -28.82
N LEU A 132 23.11 -38.85 -27.88
CA LEU A 132 24.47 -38.40 -28.17
C LEU A 132 25.30 -39.44 -28.96
N PRO A 133 25.45 -40.71 -28.54
CA PRO A 133 26.21 -41.70 -29.30
C PRO A 133 25.75 -41.89 -30.76
N PRO A 134 24.44 -42.08 -31.06
CA PRO A 134 24.00 -42.27 -32.44
C PRO A 134 24.21 -41.00 -33.28
N ARG A 135 24.07 -39.81 -32.70
CA ARG A 135 24.38 -38.55 -33.40
C ARG A 135 25.86 -38.41 -33.71
N LEU A 136 26.75 -38.78 -32.78
CA LEU A 136 28.19 -38.78 -33.03
C LEU A 136 28.57 -39.78 -34.13
N LYS A 137 28.01 -41.00 -34.11
CA LYS A 137 28.20 -42.00 -35.20
C LYS A 137 27.73 -41.45 -36.56
N ALA A 138 26.55 -40.84 -36.64
CA ALA A 138 26.06 -40.25 -37.88
C ALA A 138 26.93 -39.08 -38.38
N CYS A 139 27.49 -38.26 -37.48
CA CYS A 139 28.45 -37.23 -37.85
C CYS A 139 29.77 -37.80 -38.37
N MET A 140 30.21 -38.95 -37.83
CA MET A 140 31.39 -39.66 -38.32
C MET A 140 31.19 -40.20 -39.74
N GLU A 141 30.02 -40.78 -40.02
CA GLU A 141 29.67 -41.29 -41.36
C GLU A 141 29.60 -40.17 -42.40
N ARG A 142 29.08 -39.00 -42.02
CA ARG A 142 28.93 -37.82 -42.89
C ARG A 142 30.19 -36.96 -42.99
N GLN A 143 31.31 -37.35 -42.36
CA GLN A 143 32.56 -36.58 -42.26
C GLN A 143 32.38 -35.15 -41.71
N ALA A 144 31.31 -34.89 -40.95
CA ALA A 144 30.96 -33.58 -40.41
C ALA A 144 31.64 -33.35 -39.04
N TYR A 145 32.97 -33.37 -39.03
CA TYR A 145 33.77 -33.41 -37.80
C TYR A 145 33.58 -32.19 -36.89
N GLY A 146 33.44 -30.99 -37.45
CA GLY A 146 33.22 -29.77 -36.65
C GLY A 146 31.90 -29.79 -35.86
N GLN A 147 30.86 -30.41 -36.41
CA GLN A 147 29.57 -30.57 -35.70
C GLN A 147 29.68 -31.63 -34.59
N ALA A 148 30.39 -32.74 -34.84
CA ALA A 148 30.63 -33.78 -33.83
C ALA A 148 31.31 -33.22 -32.58
N VAL A 149 32.38 -32.41 -32.76
CA VAL A 149 33.09 -31.78 -31.65
C VAL A 149 32.15 -30.84 -30.87
N LYS A 150 31.37 -29.99 -31.56
CA LYS A 150 30.39 -29.08 -30.91
C LYS A 150 29.32 -29.82 -30.10
N TYR A 151 28.80 -30.94 -30.61
CA TYR A 151 27.82 -31.74 -29.88
C TYR A 151 28.44 -32.40 -28.65
N TYR A 152 29.65 -32.93 -28.77
CA TYR A 152 30.35 -33.56 -27.65
C TYR A 152 30.70 -32.55 -26.56
N THR A 153 31.27 -31.39 -26.90
CA THR A 153 31.64 -30.36 -25.90
C THR A 153 30.43 -29.84 -25.13
N ARG A 154 29.29 -29.64 -25.81
CA ARG A 154 28.04 -29.24 -25.15
C ARG A 154 27.49 -30.31 -24.20
N ALA A 155 27.65 -31.58 -24.55
CA ALA A 155 27.15 -32.69 -23.74
C ALA A 155 28.14 -33.15 -22.65
N GLN A 156 29.43 -32.77 -22.75
CA GLN A 156 30.50 -33.19 -21.85
C GLN A 156 30.20 -32.88 -20.37
N ALA A 157 29.66 -31.68 -20.09
CA ALA A 157 29.29 -31.28 -18.73
C ALA A 157 28.21 -32.20 -18.13
N ILE A 158 27.26 -32.65 -18.95
CA ILE A 158 26.18 -33.55 -18.53
C ILE A 158 26.72 -34.97 -18.39
N LEU A 159 27.57 -35.43 -19.31
CA LEU A 159 28.23 -36.75 -19.23
C LEU A 159 29.05 -36.91 -17.95
N HIS A 160 29.86 -35.90 -17.60
CA HIS A 160 30.66 -35.90 -16.38
C HIS A 160 29.80 -35.88 -15.12
N HIS A 161 28.69 -35.12 -15.12
CA HIS A 161 27.78 -35.08 -13.97
C HIS A 161 27.15 -36.44 -13.66
N TYR A 162 26.78 -37.23 -14.68
CA TYR A 162 26.17 -38.55 -14.54
C TYR A 162 27.16 -39.73 -14.56
N GLN A 163 28.47 -39.47 -14.53
CA GLN A 163 29.51 -40.51 -14.63
C GLN A 163 29.49 -41.54 -13.49
N HIS A 164 29.00 -41.14 -12.32
CA HIS A 164 28.98 -41.97 -11.12
C HIS A 164 27.93 -43.09 -11.17
N MET A 165 26.99 -43.04 -12.11
CA MET A 165 25.94 -44.04 -12.25
C MET A 165 26.37 -45.16 -13.22
N PRO A 166 26.42 -46.43 -12.78
CA PRO A 166 26.87 -47.56 -13.62
C PRO A 166 26.09 -47.71 -14.93
N SER A 167 24.79 -47.40 -14.92
CA SER A 167 23.91 -47.50 -16.10
C SER A 167 24.31 -46.57 -17.25
N PHE A 168 25.04 -45.48 -16.99
CA PHE A 168 25.48 -44.52 -18.02
C PHE A 168 26.94 -44.70 -18.45
N HIS A 169 27.68 -45.59 -17.80
CA HIS A 169 29.08 -45.86 -18.13
C HIS A 169 29.24 -46.40 -19.57
N GLY A 170 28.30 -47.22 -20.04
CA GLY A 170 28.29 -47.72 -21.42
C GLY A 170 28.18 -46.59 -22.46
N ILE A 171 27.27 -45.63 -22.23
CA ILE A 171 27.09 -44.46 -23.11
C ILE A 171 28.33 -43.58 -23.10
N HIS A 172 28.94 -43.39 -21.93
CA HIS A 172 30.18 -42.62 -21.78
C HIS A 172 31.35 -43.29 -22.51
N HIS A 173 31.49 -44.60 -22.36
CA HIS A 173 32.48 -45.41 -23.06
C HIS A 173 32.31 -45.31 -24.58
N ASP A 174 31.08 -45.52 -25.09
CA ASP A 174 30.76 -45.41 -26.51
C ASP A 174 31.11 -44.03 -27.08
N CYS A 175 30.75 -42.94 -26.37
CA CYS A 175 31.10 -41.59 -26.80
C CYS A 175 32.61 -41.38 -26.84
N ASN A 176 33.36 -41.88 -25.86
CA ASN A 176 34.82 -41.75 -25.82
C ASN A 176 35.51 -42.55 -26.91
N VAL A 177 35.01 -43.75 -27.24
CA VAL A 177 35.52 -44.54 -28.37
C VAL A 177 35.29 -43.78 -29.68
N ILE A 178 34.11 -43.21 -29.90
CA ILE A 178 33.80 -42.44 -31.11
C ILE A 178 34.67 -41.17 -31.20
N VAL A 179 34.90 -40.48 -30.08
CA VAL A 179 35.76 -39.28 -30.04
C VAL A 179 37.24 -39.63 -30.24
N ALA A 180 37.72 -40.78 -29.74
CA ALA A 180 39.06 -41.26 -30.01
C ALA A 180 39.25 -41.53 -31.52
N GLN A 181 38.30 -42.22 -32.15
CA GLN A 181 38.29 -42.46 -33.59
C GLN A 181 38.23 -41.15 -34.39
N LEU A 182 37.42 -40.17 -33.94
CA LEU A 182 37.37 -38.83 -34.52
C LEU A 182 38.75 -38.14 -34.45
N LYS A 183 39.42 -38.22 -33.30
CA LYS A 183 40.74 -37.62 -33.07
C LYS A 183 41.78 -38.23 -34.01
N ASP A 184 41.76 -39.53 -34.21
CA ASP A 184 42.73 -40.21 -35.08
C ASP A 184 42.47 -39.90 -36.55
N ARG A 185 41.20 -39.86 -37.00
CA ARG A 185 40.85 -39.41 -38.36
C ARG A 185 41.23 -37.96 -38.63
N LEU A 186 41.06 -37.06 -37.65
CA LEU A 186 41.49 -35.67 -37.78
C LEU A 186 43.02 -35.57 -37.88
N LYS A 187 43.77 -36.35 -37.09
CA LYS A 187 45.24 -36.41 -37.21
C LYS A 187 45.69 -36.95 -38.56
N GLU A 188 45.04 -37.98 -39.08
CA GLU A 188 45.32 -38.53 -40.42
C GLU A 188 45.04 -37.49 -41.54
N GLN A 189 43.95 -36.73 -41.43
CA GLN A 189 43.66 -35.63 -42.37
C GLN A 189 44.63 -34.44 -42.25
N LEU A 190 45.22 -34.22 -41.07
CA LEU A 190 46.28 -33.22 -40.86
C LEU A 190 47.67 -33.69 -41.32
N THR A 191 47.92 -35.00 -41.32
CA THR A 191 49.21 -35.60 -41.71
C THR A 191 49.27 -35.90 -43.21
N SER A 192 48.11 -35.98 -43.89
CA SER A 192 48.04 -36.10 -45.35
C SER A 192 48.22 -34.72 -46.01
N PRO A 193 49.22 -34.52 -46.91
CA PRO A 193 49.59 -33.21 -47.45
C PRO A 193 48.64 -32.64 -48.52
N GLY A 194 47.33 -32.86 -48.42
CA GLY A 194 46.38 -32.57 -49.50
C GLY A 194 44.99 -32.06 -49.10
N VAL A 195 44.70 -31.76 -47.84
CA VAL A 195 43.36 -31.30 -47.43
C VAL A 195 43.42 -29.83 -46.99
N ARG A 196 42.83 -28.95 -47.82
CA ARG A 196 42.56 -27.56 -47.44
C ARG A 196 41.61 -27.56 -46.24
N LEU A 197 42.13 -27.16 -45.08
CA LEU A 197 41.30 -26.76 -43.95
C LEU A 197 40.50 -25.53 -44.39
N THR A 198 39.27 -25.73 -44.86
CA THR A 198 38.30 -24.63 -44.92
C THR A 198 37.93 -24.29 -43.48
N CYS A 199 38.71 -23.40 -42.89
CA CYS A 199 38.31 -22.65 -41.70
C CYS A 199 37.08 -21.82 -42.07
N SER A 200 35.88 -22.38 -41.94
CA SER A 200 34.67 -21.60 -41.76
C SER A 200 34.50 -21.30 -40.27
N PHE A 201 35.32 -20.37 -39.78
CA PHE A 201 34.92 -19.55 -38.63
C PHE A 201 33.77 -18.64 -39.09
N ALA A 202 32.56 -19.18 -39.13
CA ALA A 202 31.36 -18.36 -39.18
C ALA A 202 31.10 -17.84 -37.77
N THR A 203 31.49 -16.60 -37.53
CA THR A 203 31.04 -15.74 -36.44
C THR A 203 29.56 -15.41 -36.63
N SER A 204 28.70 -15.90 -35.73
CA SER A 204 27.49 -15.24 -35.17
C SER A 204 26.81 -16.18 -34.18
#